data_AF-A0AAE7M656-F1
#
_entry.id   AF-A0AAE7M656-F1
#
_cell.length_a   1.000
_cell.length_b   1.000
_cell.length_c   1.000
_cell.angle_alpha   90.00
_cell.angle_beta   90.00
_cell.angle_gamma   90.00
#
_symmetry.space_group_name_H-M   'P 1'
#
loop_
_entity.id
_entity.type
_entity.pdbx_description
1 polymer ?
#
loop_
_entity_poly.entity_id
_entity_poly.type
_entity_poly.pdbx_seq_one_letter_code
_entity_poly.pdbx_strand_id
1 'polypeptide(L)'
;MQHRDIAVTVAGNISRRTGHPKEDLEQIAMLGIIQAARRYSQERGSFRPYARTYANGEVYHYLRDKGFLIKVPASWRELYARGQKLMRMGTIAGEVPERLEVSRERWGEIVVACSQRVVAFEVGEE
;
A
#
# COMPACT_ATOMS: atom_id res chain seq x y z
N MET A 1 1.29 8.14 23.74
CA MET A 1 1.61 6.78 23.25
C MET A 1 3.07 6.77 22.77
N GLN A 2 3.97 6.00 23.41
CA GLN A 2 5.44 6.16 23.34
C GLN A 2 6.11 5.91 21.96
N HIS A 3 5.38 5.45 20.94
CA HIS A 3 5.95 5.13 19.62
C HIS A 3 5.10 5.59 18.43
N ARG A 4 4.18 6.55 18.64
CA ARG A 4 3.33 7.09 17.57
C ARG A 4 4.15 7.73 16.44
N ASP A 5 5.31 8.31 16.76
CA ASP A 5 6.24 8.87 15.79
C ASP A 5 6.66 7.87 14.69
N ILE A 6 6.79 6.59 15.05
CA ILE A 6 7.09 5.50 14.11
C ILE A 6 5.93 5.31 13.13
N ALA A 7 4.70 5.24 13.65
CA ALA A 7 3.50 5.07 12.84
C ALA A 7 3.30 6.26 11.89
N VAL A 8 3.41 7.50 12.39
CA VAL A 8 3.32 8.73 11.58
C VAL A 8 4.34 8.73 10.44
N THR A 9 5.59 8.31 10.74
CA THR A 9 6.67 8.26 9.74
C THR A 9 6.38 7.20 8.67
N VAL A 10 5.99 5.99 9.08
CA VAL A 10 5.64 4.88 8.16
C VAL A 10 4.45 5.27 7.27
N ALA A 11 3.38 5.76 7.89
CA ALA A 11 2.17 6.19 7.20
C ALA A 11 2.44 7.32 6.20
N GLY A 12 3.19 8.36 6.60
CA GLY A 12 3.53 9.46 5.70
C GLY A 12 4.36 9.01 4.48
N ASN A 13 5.31 8.10 4.67
CA ASN A 13 6.11 7.55 3.57
C ASN A 13 5.27 6.71 2.60
N ILE A 14 4.40 5.85 3.13
CA ILE A 14 3.58 4.94 2.32
C ILE A 14 2.43 5.70 1.65
N SER A 15 1.81 6.66 2.35
CA SER A 15 0.76 7.53 1.80
C SER A 15 1.26 8.27 0.56
N ARG A 16 2.44 8.92 0.63
CA ARG A 16 3.05 9.58 -0.55
C ARG A 16 3.30 8.64 -1.74
N ARG A 17 3.61 7.38 -1.48
CA ARG A 17 3.93 6.39 -2.53
C ARG A 17 2.70 5.73 -3.13
N THR A 18 1.60 5.67 -2.38
CA THR A 18 0.43 4.84 -2.74
C THR A 18 -0.85 5.66 -2.92
N GLY A 19 -0.91 6.87 -2.39
CA GLY A 19 -2.07 7.76 -2.42
C GLY A 19 -3.15 7.44 -1.39
N HIS A 20 -2.94 6.49 -0.47
CA HIS A 20 -3.93 6.16 0.56
C HIS A 20 -3.92 7.22 1.69
N PRO A 21 -5.08 7.45 2.35
CA PRO A 21 -5.18 8.39 3.47
C PRO A 21 -4.14 8.11 4.54
N LYS A 22 -3.42 9.15 4.96
CA LYS A 22 -2.33 9.00 5.92
C LYS A 22 -2.87 8.54 7.27
N GLU A 23 -4.03 9.04 7.66
CA GLU A 23 -4.71 8.79 8.93
C GLU A 23 -5.04 7.29 9.06
N ASP A 24 -5.58 6.69 8.00
CA ASP A 24 -5.87 5.25 7.94
C ASP A 24 -4.59 4.41 8.05
N LEU A 25 -3.57 4.76 7.25
CA LEU A 25 -2.29 4.05 7.30
C LEU A 25 -1.60 4.21 8.66
N GLU A 26 -1.78 5.33 9.34
CA GLU A 26 -1.26 5.56 10.69
C GLU A 26 -1.93 4.63 11.69
N GLN A 27 -3.26 4.49 11.63
CA GLN A 27 -4.00 3.56 12.48
C GLN A 27 -3.55 2.11 12.25
N ILE A 28 -3.42 1.69 11.00
CA ILE A 28 -2.92 0.35 10.66
C ILE A 28 -1.48 0.16 11.16
N ALA A 29 -0.59 1.14 10.97
CA ALA A 29 0.77 1.10 11.48
C ALA A 29 0.80 0.97 13.02
N MET A 30 -0.10 1.66 13.72
CA MET A 30 -0.26 1.56 15.17
C MET A 30 -0.68 0.16 15.61
N LEU A 31 -1.60 -0.51 14.89
CA LEU A 31 -1.95 -1.90 15.14
C LEU A 31 -0.72 -2.81 15.02
N GLY A 32 0.11 -2.60 14.00
CA GLY A 32 1.38 -3.32 13.85
C GLY A 32 2.32 -3.12 15.03
N ILE A 33 2.45 -1.89 15.55
CA ILE A 33 3.28 -1.60 16.74
C ILE A 33 2.74 -2.30 17.99
N ILE A 34 1.42 -2.36 18.17
CA ILE A 34 0.79 -3.09 19.29
C ILE A 34 1.11 -4.58 19.20
N GLN A 35 1.01 -5.17 18.00
CA GLN A 35 1.38 -6.57 17.79
C GLN A 35 2.88 -6.82 18.06
N ALA A 36 3.74 -5.88 17.66
CA ALA A 36 5.17 -5.94 17.95
C ALA A 36 5.42 -5.95 19.45
N ALA A 37 4.77 -5.07 20.22
CA ALA A 37 4.93 -4.99 21.67
C ALA A 37 4.56 -6.32 22.36
N ARG A 38 3.54 -7.02 21.88
CA ARG A 38 3.11 -8.33 22.43
C ARG A 38 4.12 -9.46 22.20
N ARG A 39 4.99 -9.36 21.19
CA ARG A 39 5.92 -10.42 20.77
C ARG A 39 7.39 -10.06 20.99
N TYR A 40 7.64 -8.82 21.39
CA TYR A 40 8.98 -8.31 21.60
C TYR A 40 9.59 -8.93 22.85
N SER A 41 10.90 -9.11 22.80
CA SER A 41 11.68 -9.60 23.92
C SER A 41 13.04 -8.91 23.92
N GLN A 42 13.48 -8.45 25.09
CA GLN A 42 14.57 -7.50 25.22
C GLN A 42 15.94 -8.08 24.82
N GLU A 43 16.10 -9.40 24.90
CA GLU A 43 17.29 -10.11 24.42
C GLU A 43 17.49 -10.00 22.90
N ARG A 44 16.47 -9.59 22.14
CA ARG A 44 16.53 -9.40 20.69
C ARG A 44 17.01 -8.01 20.25
N GLY A 45 17.43 -7.16 21.19
CA GLY A 45 17.90 -5.80 20.93
C GLY A 45 16.78 -4.75 21.00
N SER A 46 17.00 -3.56 20.44
CA SER A 46 16.09 -2.40 20.61
C SER A 46 14.68 -2.61 20.04
N PHE A 47 13.66 -2.13 20.76
CA PHE A 47 12.26 -2.19 20.32
C PHE A 47 11.97 -1.35 19.06
N ARG A 48 12.59 -0.17 18.89
CA ARG A 48 12.22 0.78 17.80
C ARG A 48 12.38 0.17 16.40
N PRO A 49 13.53 -0.44 16.03
CA PRO A 49 13.67 -1.14 14.75
C PRO A 49 12.68 -2.29 14.58
N TYR A 50 12.44 -3.06 15.65
CA TYR A 50 11.49 -4.18 15.66
C TYR A 50 10.05 -3.71 15.38
N ALA A 51 9.59 -2.69 16.11
CA ALA A 51 8.28 -2.07 15.94
C ALA A 51 8.10 -1.48 14.54
N ARG A 52 9.13 -0.83 13.98
CA ARG A 52 9.10 -0.30 12.60
C ARG A 52 8.90 -1.41 11.57
N THR A 53 9.53 -2.57 11.72
CA THR A 53 9.35 -3.70 10.81
C THR A 53 7.90 -4.20 10.84
N TYR A 54 7.31 -4.36 12.02
CA TYR A 54 5.92 -4.75 12.19
C TYR A 54 4.94 -3.71 11.64
N ALA A 55 5.16 -2.43 11.92
CA ALA A 55 4.33 -1.34 11.41
C ALA A 55 4.28 -1.34 9.87
N ASN A 56 5.43 -1.47 9.21
CA ASN A 56 5.47 -1.59 7.75
C ASN A 56 4.74 -2.84 7.27
N GLY A 57 4.98 -3.99 7.91
CA GLY A 57 4.34 -5.26 7.55
C GLY A 57 2.83 -5.17 7.60
N GLU A 58 2.27 -4.63 8.69
CA GLU A 58 0.83 -4.48 8.86
C GLU A 58 0.22 -3.55 7.81
N VAL A 59 0.89 -2.43 7.51
CA VAL A 59 0.44 -1.51 6.44
C VAL A 59 0.48 -2.19 5.08
N TYR A 60 1.53 -2.93 4.75
CA TYR A 60 1.59 -3.64 3.47
C TYR A 60 0.57 -4.77 3.36
N HIS A 61 0.29 -5.49 4.45
CA HIS A 61 -0.80 -6.48 4.50
C HIS A 61 -2.14 -5.82 4.23
N TYR A 62 -2.44 -4.70 4.90
CA TYR A 62 -3.65 -3.92 4.65
C TYR A 62 -3.76 -3.48 3.19
N LEU A 63 -2.71 -2.91 2.61
CA LEU A 63 -2.73 -2.46 1.21
C LEU A 63 -2.93 -3.60 0.23
N ARG A 64 -2.35 -4.77 0.50
CA ARG A 64 -2.52 -5.95 -0.35
C ARG A 64 -3.95 -6.49 -0.34
N ASP A 65 -4.56 -6.51 0.84
CA ASP A 65 -5.83 -7.20 1.06
C ASP A 65 -7.04 -6.27 0.95
N LYS A 66 -6.86 -4.98 1.28
CA LYS A 66 -7.92 -3.96 1.43
C LYS A 66 -7.57 -2.59 0.81
N GLY A 67 -6.44 -2.43 0.14
CA GLY A 67 -6.05 -1.14 -0.46
C GLY A 67 -6.86 -0.76 -1.71
N PHE A 68 -7.53 -1.73 -2.35
CA PHE A 68 -8.31 -1.50 -3.56
C PHE A 68 -9.80 -1.51 -3.24
N LEU A 69 -10.56 -0.67 -3.94
CA LEU A 69 -12.03 -0.60 -3.79
C LEU A 69 -12.70 -1.93 -4.13
N ILE A 70 -12.13 -2.65 -5.10
CA ILE A 70 -12.56 -3.98 -5.52
C ILE A 70 -11.42 -4.98 -5.35
N LYS A 71 -11.76 -6.26 -5.12
CA LYS A 71 -10.75 -7.32 -5.05
C LYS A 71 -10.16 -7.58 -6.43
N VAL A 72 -8.94 -7.07 -6.66
CA VAL A 72 -8.21 -7.28 -7.90
C VAL A 72 -7.44 -8.61 -7.89
N PRO A 73 -7.45 -9.42 -8.97
CA PRO A 73 -6.59 -10.60 -9.08
C PRO A 73 -5.09 -10.27 -8.95
N ALA A 74 -4.30 -11.16 -8.36
CA ALA A 74 -2.87 -10.93 -8.16
C ALA A 74 -2.10 -10.71 -9.49
N SER A 75 -2.46 -11.47 -10.53
CA SER A 75 -1.88 -11.34 -11.87
C SER A 75 -2.10 -9.95 -12.47
N TRP A 76 -3.27 -9.34 -12.23
CA TRP A 76 -3.57 -8.00 -12.72
C TRP A 76 -2.73 -6.94 -11.99
N ARG A 77 -2.56 -7.07 -10.67
CA ARG A 77 -1.69 -6.17 -9.90
C ARG A 77 -0.25 -6.23 -10.37
N GLU A 78 0.25 -7.44 -10.68
CA GLU A 78 1.60 -7.64 -11.19
C GLU A 78 1.77 -6.99 -12.58
N LEU A 79 0.84 -7.23 -13.51
CA LEU A 79 0.84 -6.58 -14.82
C LEU A 79 0.81 -5.07 -14.70
N TYR A 80 -0.06 -4.54 -13.83
CA TYR A 80 -0.14 -3.11 -13.57
C TYR A 80 1.19 -2.56 -13.04
N ALA A 81 1.81 -3.20 -12.04
CA ALA A 81 3.10 -2.80 -11.49
C ALA A 81 4.23 -2.80 -12.54
N ARG A 82 4.24 -3.81 -13.43
CA ARG A 82 5.18 -3.87 -14.57
C ARG A 82 4.95 -2.73 -15.55
N GLY A 83 3.70 -2.43 -15.90
CA GLY A 83 3.38 -1.29 -16.77
C GLY A 83 3.78 0.06 -16.17
N GLN A 84 3.55 0.26 -14.86
CA GLN A 84 4.02 1.44 -14.12
C GLN A 84 5.56 1.55 -14.12
N LYS A 85 6.27 0.42 -14.10
CA LYS A 85 7.73 0.41 -14.25
C LYS A 85 8.15 0.82 -15.67
N LEU A 86 7.50 0.29 -16.71
CA LEU A 86 7.76 0.66 -18.11
C LEU A 86 7.55 2.16 -18.35
N MET A 87 6.45 2.72 -17.85
CA MET A 87 6.18 4.16 -17.98
C MET A 87 7.23 5.02 -17.28
N ARG A 88 7.71 4.60 -16.09
CA ARG A 88 8.84 5.27 -15.41
C ARG A 88 10.17 5.17 -16.17
N MET A 89 10.32 4.15 -17.03
CA MET A 89 11.48 3.98 -17.90
C MET A 89 11.32 4.71 -19.25
N GLY A 90 10.24 5.47 -19.44
CA GLY A 90 10.01 6.27 -20.64
C GLY A 90 9.17 5.59 -21.74
N THR A 91 8.62 4.41 -21.48
CA THR A 91 7.66 3.79 -22.43
C THR A 91 6.38 4.61 -22.51
N ILE A 92 5.92 4.89 -23.72
CA ILE A 92 4.66 5.60 -23.97
C ILE A 92 3.51 4.72 -23.48
N ALA A 93 2.54 5.31 -22.76
CA ALA A 93 1.42 4.57 -22.17
C ALA A 93 0.66 3.69 -23.19
N GLY A 94 0.57 4.14 -24.45
CA GLY A 94 -0.07 3.41 -25.55
C GLY A 94 0.71 2.21 -26.09
N GLU A 95 1.96 2.01 -25.70
CA GLU A 95 2.80 0.84 -26.05
C GLU A 95 2.90 -0.19 -24.92
N VAL A 96 2.44 0.16 -23.72
CA VAL A 96 2.51 -0.72 -22.55
C VAL A 96 1.78 -2.04 -22.77
N PRO A 97 0.55 -2.09 -23.35
CA PRO A 97 -0.13 -3.35 -23.62
C PRO A 97 0.70 -4.30 -24.50
N GLU A 98 1.31 -3.78 -25.57
CA GLU A 98 2.14 -4.55 -26.49
C GLU A 98 3.42 -5.07 -25.81
N ARG A 99 4.08 -4.23 -25.01
CA ARG A 99 5.28 -4.61 -24.24
C ARG A 99 5.00 -5.64 -23.16
N LEU A 100 3.75 -5.73 -22.70
CA LEU A 100 3.31 -6.71 -21.70
C LEU A 100 2.62 -7.92 -22.33
N GLU A 101 2.46 -7.96 -23.66
CA GLU A 101 1.75 -9.02 -24.39
C GLU A 101 0.29 -9.17 -23.92
N VAL A 102 -0.39 -8.04 -23.67
CA VAL A 102 -1.78 -7.98 -23.21
C VAL A 102 -2.62 -7.16 -24.20
N SER A 103 -3.87 -7.54 -24.45
CA SER A 103 -4.77 -6.77 -25.30
C SER A 103 -5.04 -5.36 -24.71
N ARG A 104 -5.27 -4.37 -25.57
CA ARG A 104 -5.57 -2.99 -25.14
C ARG A 104 -6.81 -2.91 -24.25
N GLU A 105 -7.84 -3.69 -24.58
CA GLU A 105 -9.06 -3.80 -23.79
C GLU A 105 -8.77 -4.33 -22.38
N ARG A 106 -8.05 -5.45 -22.28
CA ARG A 106 -7.67 -6.05 -20.99
C ARG A 106 -6.77 -5.15 -20.17
N TRP A 107 -5.85 -4.45 -20.81
CA TRP A 107 -5.04 -3.44 -20.13
C TRP A 107 -5.90 -2.30 -19.57
N GLY A 108 -6.91 -1.85 -20.32
CA GLY A 108 -7.91 -0.88 -19.85
C GLY A 108 -8.62 -1.34 -18.58
N GLU A 109 -9.13 -2.58 -18.55
CA GLU A 109 -9.75 -3.18 -17.36
C GLU A 109 -8.78 -3.20 -16.17
N ILE A 110 -7.54 -3.61 -16.39
CA ILE A 110 -6.50 -3.68 -15.36
C ILE A 110 -6.21 -2.30 -14.78
N VAL A 111 -6.08 -1.28 -15.65
CA VAL A 111 -5.83 0.10 -15.24
C VAL A 111 -7.00 0.64 -14.42
N VAL A 112 -8.24 0.42 -14.85
CA VAL A 112 -9.43 0.84 -14.10
C VAL A 112 -9.46 0.14 -12.74
N ALA A 113 -9.34 -1.18 -12.71
CA ALA A 113 -9.40 -1.95 -11.47
C ALA A 113 -8.28 -1.58 -10.46
N CYS A 114 -7.06 -1.32 -10.96
CA CYS A 114 -5.90 -0.99 -10.12
C CYS A 114 -5.79 0.50 -9.77
N SER A 115 -6.52 1.39 -10.44
CA SER A 115 -6.49 2.84 -10.16
C SER A 115 -7.52 3.28 -9.13
N GLN A 116 -8.60 2.51 -8.94
CA GLN A 116 -9.62 2.77 -7.93
C GLN A 116 -9.10 2.41 -6.53
N ARG A 117 -8.95 3.43 -5.68
CA ARG A 117 -8.46 3.29 -4.31
C ARG A 117 -9.61 3.41 -3.32
N VAL A 118 -9.44 2.83 -2.14
CA VAL A 118 -10.30 3.18 -1.00
C VAL A 118 -9.99 4.61 -0.60
N VAL A 119 -10.94 5.51 -0.82
CA VAL A 119 -10.93 6.86 -0.27
C VAL A 119 -11.74 6.86 1.02
N ALA A 120 -11.32 7.67 2.00
CA ALA A 120 -12.14 7.90 3.17
C ALA A 120 -13.48 8.50 2.71
N PHE A 121 -14.58 7.91 3.15
CA PHE A 121 -15.88 8.56 3.00
C PHE A 121 -15.91 9.75 3.96
N GLU A 122 -16.19 10.94 3.43
CA GLU A 122 -16.61 12.04 4.28
C GLU A 122 -17.97 11.64 4.86
N VAL A 123 -17.97 11.27 6.14
CA VAL A 123 -19.22 11.09 6.87
C VAL A 123 -19.77 12.50 7.06
N GLY A 124 -20.80 12.84 6.28
CA GLY A 124 -21.52 14.09 6.49
C GLY A 124 -22.01 14.13 7.93
N GLU A 125 -21.60 15.16 8.67
CA GLU A 125 -22.20 15.47 9.96
C GLU A 125 -23.61 15.99 9.67
N GLU A 126 -24.61 15.11 9.79
CA GLU A 126 -26.03 15.50 9.92
C GLU A 126 -26.38 15.80 11.39
#